data_AF-A0A1R3EZ12-F1
#
_entry.id   AF-A0A1R3EZ12-F1
#
_cell.length_a   1.000
_cell.length_b   1.000
_cell.length_c   1.000
_cell.angle_alpha   90.00
_cell.angle_beta   90.00
_cell.angle_gamma   90.00
#
_symmetry.space_group_name_H-M   'P 1'
#
loop_
_entity.id
_entity.type
_entity.pdbx_description
1 polymer ?
#
loop_
_entity_poly.entity_id
_entity_poly.type
_entity_poly.pdbx_seq_one_letter_code
_entity_poly.pdbx_strand_id
1 'polypeptide(L)'
;MTIEINVPDIGADEVEVTEILVNVGDKVEEEQSLITVEGDKASMEVPASQAGIVKEIKISEGDSVSTGSLIMIFEAEGAAAAPAAPAVEAAAPVAAAPAAAELKEVHVPDIGGDEVEVTEIMVAIGDAVEEEQSLLTVEGDKASMEVPAPFAGIVKEIKIASGDSVSTGSLVMVFEVAGSGAPVAAAPAPAAAPVAAAPAASAEKEVNVPDIGGDEVEVTEIMVAVGDTVEEEQSLITVEGDKASMEVPAPFAGTVKEIKIAAGDKVSTGSSIMTFVVEGAAPVAVAASAPAQAAAPAAAPAPKAEAVAPAAGDFQENGDYAHASPVVRRLAREFGVNLSKVKGTGRKSRILKEDVQSYVKDALKRLESGAAASGKGGDGSALGLLPWPKVDFSKFGETEVQKLSKIKKISGANLHRNWVMIPHVTQWDNADITELEAFRKEQNAIEAKKDTGMKITPLVFIMKAVAKALEAFPAFNSSLSDDGESIILKKYVNVGIAVDTPNGLVVPVFKDVNKKGIYELSEELMVVSKKARSGKLTAADMQGGCFTISSLGGIGGTAFTPIVNAPEVGILGVSKSEIKPVWNGKEFQPRLQLPLSLSYDHRVIDGAEGARFITFLNSALSDIRRLVL
;
A
#
# COMPACT_ATOMS: atom_id res chain seq x y z
N MET A 1 46.34 23.50 -10.95
CA MET A 1 46.89 23.36 -12.32
C MET A 1 45.90 22.58 -13.16
N THR A 2 45.74 22.87 -14.45
CA THR A 2 44.85 22.07 -15.30
C THR A 2 45.46 20.70 -15.60
N ILE A 3 44.71 19.62 -15.34
CA ILE A 3 45.05 18.23 -15.69
C ILE A 3 44.02 17.74 -16.72
N GLU A 4 44.48 17.03 -17.74
CA GLU A 4 43.65 16.38 -18.75
C GLU A 4 43.61 14.87 -18.50
N ILE A 5 42.44 14.32 -18.17
CA ILE A 5 42.26 12.87 -17.95
C ILE A 5 41.75 12.22 -19.23
N ASN A 6 42.53 11.26 -19.73
CA ASN A 6 42.26 10.55 -20.98
C ASN A 6 41.92 9.08 -20.71
N VAL A 7 41.14 8.46 -21.61
CA VAL A 7 40.78 7.03 -21.56
C VAL A 7 42.05 6.17 -21.53
N PRO A 8 42.23 5.28 -20.53
CA PRO A 8 43.37 4.35 -20.46
C PRO A 8 43.28 3.26 -21.54
N ASP A 9 44.25 2.35 -21.59
CA ASP A 9 44.20 1.21 -22.53
C ASP A 9 43.12 0.20 -22.09
N ILE A 10 41.96 0.28 -22.75
CA ILE A 10 40.78 -0.58 -22.53
C ILE A 10 40.85 -1.90 -23.31
N GLY A 11 41.93 -2.16 -24.07
CA GLY A 11 42.11 -3.42 -24.82
C GLY A 11 41.16 -3.62 -26.01
N ALA A 12 40.45 -2.57 -26.42
CA ALA A 12 39.57 -2.51 -27.58
C ALA A 12 39.72 -1.15 -28.29
N ASP A 13 39.40 -1.08 -29.59
CA ASP A 13 39.59 0.12 -30.41
C ASP A 13 38.54 1.22 -30.14
N GLU A 14 37.30 0.84 -29.79
CA GLU A 14 36.16 1.72 -29.47
C GLU A 14 35.25 1.03 -28.42
N VAL A 15 34.69 1.80 -27.48
CA VAL A 15 33.80 1.33 -26.39
C VAL A 15 32.77 2.44 -26.05
N GLU A 16 31.53 2.07 -25.73
CA GLU A 16 30.42 3.02 -25.44
C GLU A 16 30.37 3.40 -23.95
N VAL A 17 30.13 4.68 -23.64
CA VAL A 17 29.97 5.20 -22.27
C VAL A 17 28.53 4.96 -21.79
N THR A 18 28.34 4.20 -20.72
CA THR A 18 27.01 3.84 -20.22
C THR A 18 26.52 4.67 -19.05
N GLU A 19 27.41 5.24 -18.24
CA GLU A 19 27.07 6.02 -17.04
C GLU A 19 28.23 6.95 -16.65
N ILE A 20 27.94 8.20 -16.27
CA ILE A 20 28.94 9.17 -15.78
C ILE A 20 28.80 9.36 -14.27
N LEU A 21 29.85 9.03 -13.51
CA LEU A 21 29.79 8.85 -12.05
C LEU A 21 30.20 10.10 -11.24
N VAL A 22 30.56 11.21 -11.90
CA VAL A 22 31.00 12.47 -11.27
C VAL A 22 30.47 13.69 -12.03
N ASN A 23 30.18 14.77 -11.30
CA ASN A 23 29.63 16.03 -11.83
C ASN A 23 30.69 17.12 -11.94
N VAL A 24 30.40 18.17 -12.73
CA VAL A 24 31.22 19.39 -12.75
C VAL A 24 31.12 20.10 -11.40
N GLY A 25 32.26 20.28 -10.72
CA GLY A 25 32.37 20.81 -9.36
C GLY A 25 32.77 19.77 -8.31
N ASP A 26 32.63 18.47 -8.61
CA ASP A 26 32.96 17.41 -7.64
C ASP A 26 34.46 17.31 -7.37
N LYS A 27 34.81 17.00 -6.12
CA LYS A 27 36.18 16.67 -5.72
C LYS A 27 36.38 15.16 -5.79
N VAL A 28 37.38 14.76 -6.57
CA VAL A 28 37.69 13.36 -6.89
C VAL A 28 39.07 12.99 -6.35
N GLU A 29 39.17 11.80 -5.75
CA GLU A 29 40.44 11.23 -5.25
C GLU A 29 41.15 10.37 -6.30
N GLU A 30 42.43 10.07 -6.09
CA GLU A 30 43.21 9.19 -6.98
C GLU A 30 42.65 7.75 -6.90
N GLU A 31 42.59 7.05 -8.04
CA GLU A 31 41.94 5.74 -8.23
C GLU A 31 40.39 5.71 -8.15
N GLN A 32 39.69 6.83 -7.91
CA GLN A 32 38.21 6.88 -7.87
C GLN A 32 37.57 6.74 -9.27
N SER A 33 36.56 5.87 -9.44
CA SER A 33 35.84 5.66 -10.70
C SER A 33 35.15 6.92 -11.24
N LEU A 34 35.37 7.24 -12.52
CA LEU A 34 34.84 8.43 -13.22
C LEU A 34 33.65 8.13 -14.13
N ILE A 35 33.73 7.04 -14.89
CA ILE A 35 32.73 6.60 -15.85
C ILE A 35 32.69 5.06 -15.93
N THR A 36 31.54 4.53 -16.32
CA THR A 36 31.36 3.14 -16.73
C THR A 36 31.32 3.07 -18.26
N VAL A 37 32.05 2.11 -18.84
CA VAL A 37 32.06 1.84 -20.29
C VAL A 37 31.75 0.38 -20.58
N GLU A 38 30.93 0.07 -21.58
CA GLU A 38 30.55 -1.30 -21.94
C GLU A 38 31.22 -1.79 -23.23
N GLY A 39 32.12 -2.77 -23.09
CA GLY A 39 32.71 -3.48 -24.22
C GLY A 39 32.06 -4.84 -24.46
N ASP A 40 32.22 -5.38 -25.68
CA ASP A 40 31.67 -6.65 -26.25
C ASP A 40 31.74 -7.92 -25.36
N LYS A 41 32.40 -7.87 -24.19
CA LYS A 41 32.53 -9.00 -23.24
C LYS A 41 32.39 -8.62 -21.75
N ALA A 42 32.43 -7.33 -21.39
CA ALA A 42 32.33 -6.85 -20.01
C ALA A 42 32.16 -5.32 -19.98
N SER A 43 31.44 -4.82 -18.97
CA SER A 43 31.59 -3.44 -18.51
C SER A 43 32.90 -3.25 -17.73
N MET A 44 33.47 -2.06 -17.81
CA MET A 44 34.67 -1.65 -17.08
C MET A 44 34.49 -0.24 -16.54
N GLU A 45 35.01 0.03 -15.34
CA GLU A 45 35.08 1.36 -14.75
C GLU A 45 36.42 2.01 -15.09
N VAL A 46 36.43 3.31 -15.42
CA VAL A 46 37.65 4.08 -15.66
C VAL A 46 38.00 4.89 -14.41
N PRO A 47 39.09 4.58 -13.69
CA PRO A 47 39.49 5.30 -12.49
C PRO A 47 40.23 6.60 -12.80
N ALA A 48 40.13 7.57 -11.88
CA ALA A 48 40.84 8.84 -11.90
C ALA A 48 42.34 8.64 -11.73
N SER A 49 43.13 9.18 -12.67
CA SER A 49 44.59 9.05 -12.65
C SER A 49 45.31 10.02 -11.71
N GLN A 50 44.62 11.06 -11.23
CA GLN A 50 45.11 12.04 -10.23
C GLN A 50 43.91 12.66 -9.49
N ALA A 51 44.08 12.99 -8.21
CA ALA A 51 43.08 13.73 -7.45
C ALA A 51 42.93 15.19 -7.91
N GLY A 52 41.71 15.73 -7.90
CA GLY A 52 41.43 17.11 -8.31
C GLY A 52 39.95 17.46 -8.26
N ILE A 53 39.60 18.66 -8.72
CA ILE A 53 38.20 19.11 -8.87
C ILE A 53 37.80 19.04 -10.34
N VAL A 54 36.67 18.41 -10.66
CA VAL A 54 36.14 18.31 -12.03
C VAL A 54 35.70 19.69 -12.51
N LYS A 55 36.25 20.17 -13.63
CA LYS A 55 36.00 21.52 -14.15
C LYS A 55 35.20 21.55 -15.45
N GLU A 56 35.36 20.52 -16.29
CA GLU A 56 34.69 20.38 -17.58
C GLU A 56 34.64 18.88 -17.93
N ILE A 57 33.44 18.36 -18.23
CA ILE A 57 33.24 17.00 -18.75
C ILE A 57 32.99 17.13 -20.26
N LYS A 58 33.63 16.28 -21.08
CA LYS A 58 33.66 16.42 -22.56
C LYS A 58 33.00 15.27 -23.32
N ILE A 59 32.29 14.42 -22.60
CA ILE A 59 31.57 13.25 -23.10
C ILE A 59 30.17 13.22 -22.49
N SER A 60 29.26 12.55 -23.18
CA SER A 60 27.87 12.33 -22.79
C SER A 60 27.62 10.83 -22.60
N GLU A 61 26.53 10.47 -21.95
CA GLU A 61 26.06 9.08 -21.91
C GLU A 61 25.63 8.65 -23.32
N GLY A 62 26.09 7.47 -23.77
CA GLY A 62 25.93 6.98 -25.15
C GLY A 62 26.99 7.48 -26.15
N ASP A 63 27.99 8.28 -25.74
CA ASP A 63 29.12 8.60 -26.62
C ASP A 63 30.09 7.41 -26.75
N SER A 64 30.61 7.19 -27.96
CA SER A 64 31.65 6.18 -28.24
C SER A 64 33.05 6.77 -28.04
N VAL A 65 33.87 6.12 -27.21
CA VAL A 65 35.22 6.59 -26.84
C VAL A 65 36.30 5.58 -27.21
N SER A 66 37.50 6.07 -27.50
CA SER A 66 38.67 5.26 -27.87
C SER A 66 39.87 5.55 -26.96
N THR A 67 40.79 4.58 -26.84
CA THR A 67 42.01 4.69 -26.01
C THR A 67 42.76 6.00 -26.27
N GLY A 68 42.96 6.81 -25.24
CA GLY A 68 43.61 8.13 -25.32
C GLY A 68 42.67 9.31 -25.63
N SER A 69 41.34 9.11 -25.72
CA SER A 69 40.37 10.21 -25.84
C SER A 69 40.27 11.03 -24.55
N LEU A 70 40.07 12.34 -24.64
CA LEU A 70 39.94 13.24 -23.48
C LEU A 70 38.54 13.11 -22.85
N ILE A 71 38.47 12.67 -21.60
CA ILE A 71 37.22 12.46 -20.84
C ILE A 71 36.82 13.76 -20.12
N MET A 72 37.73 14.26 -19.27
CA MET A 72 37.46 15.34 -18.32
C MET A 72 38.69 16.22 -18.12
N ILE A 73 38.44 17.47 -17.74
CA ILE A 73 39.45 18.44 -17.33
C ILE A 73 39.32 18.71 -15.84
N PHE A 74 40.42 18.48 -15.12
CA PHE A 74 40.53 18.60 -13.67
C PHE A 74 41.36 19.84 -13.29
N GLU A 75 41.11 20.42 -12.12
CA GLU A 75 41.98 21.41 -11.51
C GLU A 75 42.67 20.86 -10.24
N ALA A 76 44.00 20.77 -10.31
CA ALA A 76 44.87 20.22 -9.27
C ALA A 76 45.05 21.19 -8.09
N GLU A 77 44.77 20.70 -6.88
CA GLU A 77 45.01 21.36 -5.60
C GLU A 77 46.51 21.28 -5.23
N GLY A 78 47.29 22.28 -5.67
CA GLY A 78 48.75 22.23 -5.64
C GLY A 78 49.39 22.45 -4.27
N ALA A 79 49.82 21.38 -3.60
CA ALA A 79 50.56 21.43 -2.34
C ALA A 79 52.09 21.59 -2.55
N ALA A 80 52.71 22.62 -1.95
CA ALA A 80 54.17 22.74 -1.89
C ALA A 80 54.68 23.67 -0.77
N ALA A 81 55.15 23.11 0.36
CA ALA A 81 56.46 23.42 0.99
C ALA A 81 56.61 22.87 2.42
N ALA A 82 57.75 22.24 2.68
CA ALA A 82 58.33 21.94 4.01
C ALA A 82 59.87 21.86 3.83
N PRO A 83 60.72 21.78 4.89
CA PRO A 83 60.43 21.75 6.33
C PRO A 83 61.27 22.74 7.20
N ALA A 84 60.88 22.96 8.47
CA ALA A 84 61.76 23.45 9.54
C ALA A 84 61.18 23.16 10.95
N ALA A 85 62.04 23.05 11.97
CA ALA A 85 61.69 22.90 13.40
C ALA A 85 62.92 23.23 14.29
N PRO A 86 62.82 23.45 15.62
CA PRO A 86 61.62 23.60 16.47
C PRO A 86 61.64 24.83 17.44
N ALA A 87 60.55 24.98 18.22
CA ALA A 87 60.46 25.51 19.61
C ALA A 87 60.29 27.02 19.93
N VAL A 88 59.73 27.25 21.14
CA VAL A 88 59.65 28.47 22.00
C VAL A 88 58.49 29.48 21.80
N GLU A 89 57.40 29.22 22.54
CA GLU A 89 56.74 30.10 23.54
C GLU A 89 56.10 31.48 23.19
N ALA A 90 54.78 31.57 23.45
CA ALA A 90 53.94 32.71 23.87
C ALA A 90 53.96 34.09 23.16
N ALA A 91 52.79 34.51 22.62
CA ALA A 91 51.90 35.49 23.28
C ALA A 91 50.64 35.89 22.45
N ALA A 92 49.51 36.08 23.15
CA ALA A 92 48.32 36.95 22.94
C ALA A 92 47.76 37.32 21.53
N PRO A 93 46.42 37.49 21.37
CA PRO A 93 45.76 37.64 20.07
C PRO A 93 45.61 39.09 19.56
N VAL A 94 45.40 39.23 18.24
CA VAL A 94 44.88 40.44 17.57
C VAL A 94 43.78 40.03 16.57
N ALA A 95 42.79 40.90 16.37
CA ALA A 95 41.51 40.62 15.71
C ALA A 95 41.58 40.07 14.27
N ALA A 96 40.61 39.22 13.94
CA ALA A 96 40.25 38.87 12.56
C ALA A 96 39.33 39.93 11.94
N ALA A 97 39.41 40.09 10.61
CA ALA A 97 38.47 40.87 9.81
C ALA A 97 37.21 40.03 9.47
N PRO A 98 36.05 40.65 9.17
CA PRO A 98 34.82 39.91 8.88
C PRO A 98 34.92 39.11 7.57
N ALA A 99 34.30 37.92 7.55
CA ALA A 99 34.08 37.16 6.33
C ALA A 99 33.03 37.87 5.44
N ALA A 100 33.15 37.70 4.13
CA ALA A 100 32.14 38.14 3.19
C ALA A 100 30.95 37.16 3.19
N ALA A 101 29.73 37.68 3.08
CA ALA A 101 28.54 36.87 2.80
C ALA A 101 28.46 36.57 1.29
N GLU A 102 28.01 35.38 0.94
CA GLU A 102 27.89 34.93 -0.44
C GLU A 102 26.40 34.87 -0.83
N LEU A 103 26.07 35.47 -1.98
CA LEU A 103 24.72 35.42 -2.54
C LEU A 103 24.61 34.23 -3.48
N LYS A 104 23.59 33.39 -3.29
CA LYS A 104 23.29 32.24 -4.14
C LYS A 104 21.87 32.37 -4.72
N GLU A 105 21.73 31.97 -5.97
CA GLU A 105 20.50 32.08 -6.74
C GLU A 105 19.79 30.72 -6.80
N VAL A 106 18.47 30.70 -6.55
CA VAL A 106 17.64 29.49 -6.50
C VAL A 106 16.71 29.44 -7.71
N HIS A 107 16.79 28.33 -8.45
CA HIS A 107 16.05 28.09 -9.69
C HIS A 107 14.98 27.02 -9.51
N VAL A 108 13.89 27.07 -10.29
CA VAL A 108 12.85 26.04 -10.31
C VAL A 108 13.46 24.70 -10.79
N PRO A 109 13.30 23.58 -10.05
CA PRO A 109 13.69 22.23 -10.50
C PRO A 109 12.93 21.76 -11.75
N ASP A 110 13.20 20.53 -12.22
CA ASP A 110 12.42 19.97 -13.33
C ASP A 110 11.01 19.56 -12.88
N ILE A 111 10.02 20.30 -13.39
CA ILE A 111 8.58 20.11 -13.12
C ILE A 111 7.88 19.23 -14.16
N GLY A 112 8.59 18.67 -15.14
CA GLY A 112 8.07 17.69 -16.10
C GLY A 112 7.02 18.23 -17.09
N GLY A 113 6.96 19.55 -17.27
CA GLY A 113 6.08 20.26 -18.19
C GLY A 113 6.63 21.65 -18.51
N ASP A 114 6.21 22.24 -19.64
CA ASP A 114 6.88 23.42 -20.21
C ASP A 114 6.67 24.73 -19.42
N GLU A 115 5.49 24.96 -18.82
CA GLU A 115 5.14 26.13 -17.99
C GLU A 115 4.11 25.73 -16.91
N VAL A 116 4.19 26.32 -15.71
CA VAL A 116 3.32 26.04 -14.54
C VAL A 116 3.10 27.33 -13.72
N GLU A 117 1.91 27.54 -13.14
CA GLU A 117 1.58 28.77 -12.37
C GLU A 117 1.91 28.63 -10.86
N VAL A 118 2.46 29.69 -10.25
CA VAL A 118 2.74 29.77 -8.80
C VAL A 118 1.49 30.17 -8.04
N THR A 119 0.97 29.28 -7.18
CA THR A 119 -0.26 29.55 -6.41
C THR A 119 0.03 30.31 -5.12
N GLU A 120 1.07 29.92 -4.38
CA GLU A 120 1.43 30.54 -3.09
C GLU A 120 2.95 30.51 -2.85
N ILE A 121 3.46 31.53 -2.13
CA ILE A 121 4.88 31.68 -1.76
C ILE A 121 4.95 31.64 -0.24
N MET A 122 5.67 30.66 0.32
CA MET A 122 5.60 30.29 1.74
C MET A 122 6.66 30.95 2.62
N VAL A 123 7.51 31.81 2.04
CA VAL A 123 8.62 32.50 2.73
C VAL A 123 8.65 33.99 2.39
N ALA A 124 9.00 34.84 3.36
CA ALA A 124 9.10 36.29 3.18
C ALA A 124 10.55 36.79 3.09
N ILE A 125 10.73 38.00 2.57
CA ILE A 125 12.05 38.65 2.50
C ILE A 125 12.54 38.96 3.91
N GLY A 126 13.64 38.32 4.31
CA GLY A 126 14.24 38.39 5.64
C GLY A 126 14.16 37.08 6.43
N ASP A 127 13.36 36.10 5.99
CA ASP A 127 13.21 34.82 6.68
C ASP A 127 14.45 33.93 6.50
N ALA A 128 14.79 33.17 7.54
CA ALA A 128 15.78 32.11 7.49
C ALA A 128 15.09 30.78 7.16
N VAL A 129 15.58 30.11 6.12
CA VAL A 129 15.01 28.87 5.58
C VAL A 129 16.03 27.75 5.77
N GLU A 130 15.56 26.58 6.20
CA GLU A 130 16.37 25.37 6.34
C GLU A 130 16.41 24.56 5.04
N GLU A 131 17.38 23.65 4.91
CA GLU A 131 17.54 22.79 3.74
C GLU A 131 16.34 21.81 3.63
N GLU A 132 15.88 21.54 2.40
CA GLU A 132 14.64 20.82 2.07
C GLU A 132 13.30 21.51 2.45
N GLN A 133 13.29 22.68 3.09
CA GLN A 133 12.06 23.40 3.45
C GLN A 133 11.31 23.97 2.23
N SER A 134 9.99 23.77 2.13
CA SER A 134 9.16 24.26 1.02
C SER A 134 9.18 25.79 0.88
N LEU A 135 9.50 26.28 -0.33
CA LEU A 135 9.58 27.71 -0.65
C LEU A 135 8.28 28.27 -1.25
N LEU A 136 7.61 27.48 -2.08
CA LEU A 136 6.44 27.86 -2.87
C LEU A 136 5.71 26.63 -3.40
N THR A 137 4.45 26.85 -3.76
CA THR A 137 3.56 25.84 -4.36
C THR A 137 3.23 26.24 -5.80
N VAL A 138 3.28 25.26 -6.70
CA VAL A 138 2.94 25.40 -8.13
C VAL A 138 1.85 24.41 -8.53
N GLU A 139 0.89 24.82 -9.35
CA GLU A 139 -0.22 23.95 -9.79
C GLU A 139 -0.09 23.59 -11.28
N GLY A 140 0.23 22.32 -11.55
CA GLY A 140 0.24 21.75 -12.89
C GLY A 140 -1.06 21.01 -13.21
N ASP A 141 -1.34 20.81 -14.51
CA ASP A 141 -2.53 20.18 -15.14
C ASP A 141 -2.99 18.81 -14.57
N LYS A 142 -2.27 18.22 -13.60
CA LYS A 142 -2.62 16.94 -12.95
C LYS A 142 -2.37 16.90 -11.43
N ALA A 143 -1.62 17.85 -10.86
CA ALA A 143 -1.29 17.91 -9.43
C ALA A 143 -0.64 19.26 -9.07
N SER A 144 -0.86 19.71 -7.83
CA SER A 144 0.01 20.69 -7.18
C SER A 144 1.31 20.03 -6.72
N MET A 145 2.42 20.78 -6.76
CA MET A 145 3.73 20.37 -6.26
C MET A 145 4.38 21.50 -5.46
N GLU A 146 5.12 21.14 -4.41
CA GLU A 146 5.92 22.08 -3.63
C GLU A 146 7.38 22.07 -4.12
N VAL A 147 8.02 23.23 -4.14
CA VAL A 147 9.44 23.37 -4.48
C VAL A 147 10.26 23.55 -3.20
N PRO A 148 11.10 22.57 -2.81
CA PRO A 148 11.92 22.66 -1.59
C PRO A 148 13.18 23.52 -1.78
N ALA A 149 13.72 24.04 -0.67
CA ALA A 149 14.93 24.83 -0.63
C ALA A 149 16.19 23.96 -0.85
N PRO A 150 17.02 24.24 -1.87
CA PRO A 150 18.20 23.43 -2.19
C PRO A 150 19.42 23.70 -1.29
N PHE A 151 19.33 24.65 -0.35
CA PHE A 151 20.33 24.92 0.69
C PHE A 151 19.74 25.88 1.74
N ALA A 152 20.22 25.79 2.99
CA ALA A 152 19.81 26.72 4.06
C ALA A 152 20.40 28.14 3.85
N GLY A 153 19.62 29.18 4.16
CA GLY A 153 20.04 30.59 4.01
C GLY A 153 18.96 31.61 4.37
N ILE A 154 19.26 32.90 4.23
CA ILE A 154 18.31 33.99 4.46
C ILE A 154 17.77 34.51 3.13
N VAL A 155 16.45 34.57 2.96
CA VAL A 155 15.79 35.12 1.76
C VAL A 155 16.06 36.62 1.67
N LYS A 156 16.77 37.08 0.63
CA LYS A 156 17.16 38.49 0.49
C LYS A 156 16.42 39.23 -0.61
N GLU A 157 15.98 38.52 -1.65
CA GLU A 157 15.16 39.05 -2.74
C GLU A 157 14.28 37.93 -3.32
N ILE A 158 12.96 38.17 -3.43
CA ILE A 158 12.01 37.30 -4.13
C ILE A 158 11.65 38.02 -5.43
N LYS A 159 11.80 37.33 -6.58
CA LYS A 159 11.68 37.94 -7.92
C LYS A 159 10.38 37.58 -8.67
N ILE A 160 9.50 36.82 -8.02
CA ILE A 160 8.26 36.26 -8.59
C ILE A 160 7.08 36.58 -7.64
N ALA A 161 5.89 36.83 -8.18
CA ALA A 161 4.66 37.05 -7.43
C ALA A 161 3.71 35.83 -7.49
N SER A 162 2.74 35.77 -6.58
CA SER A 162 1.65 34.79 -6.66
C SER A 162 0.79 35.06 -7.91
N GLY A 163 0.60 34.03 -8.73
CA GLY A 163 -0.06 34.09 -10.04
C GLY A 163 0.87 34.31 -11.24
N ASP A 164 2.19 34.35 -11.07
CA ASP A 164 3.13 34.32 -12.21
C ASP A 164 3.34 32.89 -12.74
N SER A 165 3.54 32.76 -14.06
CA SER A 165 3.92 31.49 -14.72
C SER A 165 5.43 31.31 -14.74
N VAL A 166 5.90 30.09 -14.42
CA VAL A 166 7.31 29.71 -14.32
C VAL A 166 7.61 28.41 -15.06
N SER A 167 8.84 28.27 -15.54
CA SER A 167 9.34 27.08 -16.24
C SER A 167 10.65 26.57 -15.64
N THR A 168 10.98 25.30 -15.87
CA THR A 168 12.20 24.64 -15.37
C THR A 168 13.45 25.52 -15.58
N GLY A 169 14.19 25.79 -14.50
CA GLY A 169 15.37 26.66 -14.51
C GLY A 169 15.11 28.17 -14.33
N SER A 170 13.86 28.61 -14.16
CA SER A 170 13.53 30.03 -13.86
C SER A 170 14.08 30.46 -12.50
N LEU A 171 14.66 31.66 -12.41
CA LEU A 171 15.20 32.22 -11.17
C LEU A 171 14.08 32.74 -10.25
N VAL A 172 13.94 32.14 -9.07
CA VAL A 172 12.86 32.48 -8.13
C VAL A 172 13.30 33.47 -7.05
N MET A 173 14.40 33.15 -6.36
CA MET A 173 14.83 33.84 -5.15
C MET A 173 16.36 33.96 -5.08
N VAL A 174 16.83 35.00 -4.39
CA VAL A 174 18.24 35.19 -4.06
C VAL A 174 18.41 35.08 -2.54
N PHE A 175 19.25 34.14 -2.14
CA PHE A 175 19.56 33.83 -0.75
C PHE A 175 20.95 34.33 -0.36
N GLU A 176 21.09 34.78 0.90
CA GLU A 176 22.37 35.07 1.52
C GLU A 176 22.77 33.91 2.43
N VAL A 177 23.89 33.26 2.11
CA VAL A 177 24.40 32.09 2.85
C VAL A 177 25.64 32.50 3.64
N ALA A 178 25.62 32.23 4.94
CA ALA A 178 26.77 32.43 5.80
C ALA A 178 27.78 31.28 5.65
N GLY A 179 29.04 31.61 5.36
CA GLY A 179 30.11 30.60 5.26
C GLY A 179 30.26 29.79 6.55
N SER A 180 30.38 28.47 6.41
CA SER A 180 30.22 27.50 7.51
C SER A 180 31.07 27.79 8.75
N GLY A 181 30.42 27.86 9.91
CA GLY A 181 31.03 28.05 11.22
C GLY A 181 30.08 27.65 12.35
N ALA A 182 30.21 26.41 12.84
CA ALA A 182 29.28 25.82 13.81
C ALA A 182 29.29 26.52 15.20
N PRO A 183 28.12 26.90 15.75
CA PRO A 183 27.99 27.40 17.13
C PRO A 183 27.79 26.28 18.16
N VAL A 184 28.15 26.57 19.42
CA VAL A 184 27.97 25.67 20.58
C VAL A 184 26.92 26.25 21.55
N ALA A 185 26.16 25.38 22.22
CA ALA A 185 25.04 25.76 23.08
C ALA A 185 25.43 26.54 24.36
N ALA A 186 24.56 27.46 24.79
CA ALA A 186 24.56 28.10 26.12
C ALA A 186 23.16 28.65 26.51
N ALA A 187 22.89 28.73 27.82
CA ALA A 187 21.69 29.33 28.45
C ALA A 187 22.04 29.67 29.93
N PRO A 188 21.17 30.27 30.79
CA PRO A 188 19.87 30.93 30.57
C PRO A 188 19.69 32.30 31.31
N ALA A 189 18.52 32.97 31.09
CA ALA A 189 17.83 33.91 32.02
C ALA A 189 18.51 35.29 32.35
N PRO A 190 17.85 36.27 33.02
CA PRO A 190 16.47 36.34 33.55
C PRO A 190 15.62 37.55 33.06
N ALA A 191 14.43 37.77 33.67
CA ALA A 191 13.33 38.62 33.15
C ALA A 191 13.18 40.04 33.75
N ALA A 192 12.39 40.90 33.10
CA ALA A 192 11.80 42.14 33.64
C ALA A 192 10.50 42.57 32.90
N ALA A 193 9.61 43.29 33.58
CA ALA A 193 8.32 43.89 33.11
C ALA A 193 7.93 45.03 34.10
N PRO A 194 6.85 45.84 33.92
CA PRO A 194 5.85 45.98 32.83
C PRO A 194 6.15 47.25 31.94
N VAL A 195 5.28 48.08 31.31
CA VAL A 195 3.84 48.48 31.41
C VAL A 195 3.28 48.91 30.03
N ALA A 196 1.95 49.07 29.89
CA ALA A 196 1.20 49.14 28.63
C ALA A 196 0.69 50.52 28.16
N ALA A 197 0.38 50.60 26.85
CA ALA A 197 -0.68 51.39 26.20
C ALA A 197 -0.92 50.77 24.79
N ALA A 198 -2.02 50.09 24.45
CA ALA A 198 -3.43 50.51 24.30
C ALA A 198 -3.73 51.31 22.98
N PRO A 199 -4.79 50.98 22.23
CA PRO A 199 -5.35 49.64 21.93
C PRO A 199 -5.51 49.38 20.42
N ALA A 200 -5.49 48.11 19.99
CA ALA A 200 -5.92 47.70 18.65
C ALA A 200 -7.45 47.51 18.57
N ALA A 201 -8.00 47.41 17.35
CA ALA A 201 -9.44 47.27 17.12
C ALA A 201 -9.86 45.80 16.93
N SER A 202 -10.58 45.27 17.92
CA SER A 202 -11.24 43.96 17.87
C SER A 202 -12.38 43.94 16.85
N ALA A 203 -12.34 43.00 15.90
CA ALA A 203 -13.45 42.71 15.00
C ALA A 203 -14.18 41.44 15.47
N GLU A 204 -15.53 41.49 15.51
CA GLU A 204 -16.35 40.33 15.89
C GLU A 204 -16.74 39.55 14.62
N LYS A 205 -16.40 38.26 14.58
CA LYS A 205 -16.81 37.31 13.54
C LYS A 205 -17.63 36.20 14.17
N GLU A 206 -18.68 35.75 13.48
CA GLU A 206 -19.51 34.63 13.89
C GLU A 206 -19.04 33.35 13.19
N VAL A 207 -19.02 32.22 13.92
CA VAL A 207 -18.62 30.91 13.41
C VAL A 207 -19.87 30.03 13.29
N ASN A 208 -20.04 29.42 12.13
CA ASN A 208 -21.21 28.63 11.75
C ASN A 208 -20.82 27.15 11.55
N VAL A 209 -21.77 26.24 11.78
CA VAL A 209 -21.59 24.80 11.54
C VAL A 209 -21.30 24.55 10.05
N PRO A 210 -20.20 23.87 9.68
CA PRO A 210 -19.91 23.44 8.30
C PRO A 210 -20.96 22.48 7.74
N ASP A 211 -20.80 22.02 6.49
CA ASP A 211 -21.74 21.03 5.93
C ASP A 211 -21.51 19.64 6.52
N ILE A 212 -22.44 19.23 7.39
CA ILE A 212 -22.44 17.93 8.09
C ILE A 212 -23.22 16.84 7.32
N GLY A 213 -23.70 17.12 6.10
CA GLY A 213 -24.28 16.11 5.21
C GLY A 213 -25.63 15.52 5.66
N GLY A 214 -26.35 16.21 6.56
CA GLY A 214 -27.66 15.81 7.08
C GLY A 214 -28.41 17.00 7.72
N ASP A 215 -29.74 16.90 7.81
CA ASP A 215 -30.62 18.05 8.09
C ASP A 215 -30.56 18.57 9.55
N GLU A 216 -30.33 17.71 10.55
CA GLU A 216 -30.19 18.06 11.98
C GLU A 216 -29.24 17.09 12.69
N VAL A 217 -28.38 17.59 13.58
CA VAL A 217 -27.45 16.81 14.43
C VAL A 217 -27.42 17.39 15.85
N GLU A 218 -27.18 16.55 16.87
CA GLU A 218 -27.15 16.95 18.30
C GLU A 218 -25.71 17.18 18.79
N VAL A 219 -25.50 18.27 19.56
CA VAL A 219 -24.20 18.64 20.14
C VAL A 219 -23.97 17.87 21.43
N THR A 220 -22.94 17.02 21.50
CA THR A 220 -22.67 16.18 22.68
C THR A 220 -21.77 16.87 23.71
N GLU A 221 -20.72 17.55 23.27
CA GLU A 221 -19.78 18.26 24.15
C GLU A 221 -19.23 19.53 23.48
N ILE A 222 -18.91 20.54 24.29
CA ILE A 222 -18.35 21.84 23.87
C ILE A 222 -16.98 21.96 24.50
N MET A 223 -15.93 22.07 23.68
CA MET A 223 -14.55 21.86 24.11
C MET A 223 -13.79 23.15 24.47
N VAL A 224 -14.38 24.32 24.23
CA VAL A 224 -13.81 25.65 24.52
C VAL A 224 -14.77 26.51 25.36
N ALA A 225 -14.23 27.35 26.23
CA ALA A 225 -15.00 28.23 27.12
C ALA A 225 -14.97 29.70 26.68
N VAL A 226 -15.91 30.50 27.19
CA VAL A 226 -15.93 31.96 26.96
C VAL A 226 -14.69 32.60 27.59
N GLY A 227 -13.85 33.21 26.75
CA GLY A 227 -12.58 33.81 27.11
C GLY A 227 -11.35 33.04 26.64
N ASP A 228 -11.49 31.81 26.14
CA ASP A 228 -10.37 31.03 25.61
C ASP A 228 -9.93 31.54 24.23
N THR A 229 -8.62 31.51 23.98
CA THR A 229 -8.05 31.71 22.64
C THR A 229 -7.91 30.36 21.94
N VAL A 230 -8.34 30.32 20.69
CA VAL A 230 -8.41 29.12 19.86
C VAL A 230 -7.56 29.36 18.61
N GLU A 231 -6.77 28.36 18.22
CA GLU A 231 -5.94 28.37 17.01
C GLU A 231 -6.75 27.86 15.80
N GLU A 232 -6.22 28.06 14.58
CA GLU A 232 -6.90 27.57 13.37
C GLU A 232 -6.90 26.03 13.33
N GLU A 233 -7.94 25.44 12.74
CA GLU A 233 -8.23 23.99 12.73
C GLU A 233 -8.53 23.33 14.09
N GLN A 234 -8.41 24.04 15.23
CA GLN A 234 -8.64 23.45 16.56
C GLN A 234 -10.12 23.10 16.82
N SER A 235 -10.41 21.89 17.33
CA SER A 235 -11.77 21.40 17.60
C SER A 235 -12.56 22.28 18.59
N LEU A 236 -13.75 22.73 18.18
CA LEU A 236 -14.66 23.60 18.97
C LEU A 236 -15.74 22.81 19.71
N ILE A 237 -16.42 21.90 18.99
CA ILE A 237 -17.55 21.09 19.47
C ILE A 237 -17.51 19.68 18.88
N THR A 238 -18.08 18.72 19.60
CA THR A 238 -18.37 17.38 19.10
C THR A 238 -19.87 17.24 18.83
N VAL A 239 -20.22 16.68 17.68
CA VAL A 239 -21.62 16.46 17.25
C VAL A 239 -21.84 14.99 16.88
N GLU A 240 -22.98 14.41 17.26
CA GLU A 240 -23.27 12.99 17.04
C GLU A 240 -24.37 12.79 15.99
N GLY A 241 -23.96 12.34 14.79
CA GLY A 241 -24.88 11.96 13.73
C GLY A 241 -25.19 10.45 13.74
N ASP A 242 -26.28 10.07 13.08
CA ASP A 242 -26.88 8.71 12.98
C ASP A 242 -25.91 7.54 12.69
N LYS A 243 -24.66 7.81 12.29
CA LYS A 243 -23.64 6.80 11.95
C LYS A 243 -22.22 7.09 12.47
N ALA A 244 -21.95 8.28 13.00
CA ALA A 244 -20.63 8.67 13.52
C ALA A 244 -20.72 9.97 14.35
N SER A 245 -19.87 10.08 15.37
CA SER A 245 -19.51 11.37 15.96
C SER A 245 -18.50 12.09 15.06
N MET A 246 -18.62 13.41 14.95
CA MET A 246 -17.71 14.27 14.20
C MET A 246 -17.31 15.48 15.06
N GLU A 247 -16.08 15.94 14.91
CA GLU A 247 -15.60 17.18 15.53
C GLU A 247 -15.66 18.33 14.53
N VAL A 248 -16.02 19.53 15.01
CA VAL A 248 -16.09 20.74 14.18
C VAL A 248 -14.86 21.61 14.48
N PRO A 249 -13.90 21.76 13.54
CA PRO A 249 -12.70 22.58 13.73
C PRO A 249 -12.98 24.08 13.61
N ALA A 250 -12.10 24.90 14.18
CA ALA A 250 -12.16 26.36 14.11
C ALA A 250 -11.71 26.88 12.72
N PRO A 251 -12.54 27.66 12.00
CA PRO A 251 -12.22 28.14 10.65
C PRO A 251 -11.37 29.43 10.62
N PHE A 252 -10.92 29.92 11.77
CA PHE A 252 -9.93 31.00 11.93
C PHE A 252 -9.51 31.12 13.39
N ALA A 253 -8.27 31.51 13.66
CA ALA A 253 -7.80 31.78 15.02
C ALA A 253 -8.46 33.02 15.67
N GLY A 254 -8.69 33.01 16.98
CA GLY A 254 -9.26 34.13 17.74
C GLY A 254 -9.70 33.79 19.16
N THR A 255 -10.28 34.75 19.88
CA THR A 255 -10.78 34.54 21.27
C THR A 255 -12.29 34.40 21.31
N VAL A 256 -12.80 33.37 22.00
CA VAL A 256 -14.24 33.10 22.17
C VAL A 256 -14.89 34.19 23.03
N LYS A 257 -15.76 35.01 22.44
CA LYS A 257 -16.48 36.08 23.15
C LYS A 257 -17.83 35.64 23.72
N GLU A 258 -18.57 34.80 22.98
CA GLU A 258 -19.89 34.31 23.37
C GLU A 258 -20.18 32.95 22.71
N ILE A 259 -20.72 32.01 23.48
CA ILE A 259 -21.16 30.69 23.01
C ILE A 259 -22.69 30.71 22.98
N LYS A 260 -23.30 30.38 21.83
CA LYS A 260 -24.75 30.55 21.58
C LYS A 260 -25.56 29.25 21.64
N ILE A 261 -24.88 28.12 21.87
CA ILE A 261 -25.44 26.76 21.97
C ILE A 261 -25.06 26.12 23.30
N ALA A 262 -25.89 25.19 23.79
CA ALA A 262 -25.60 24.34 24.94
C ALA A 262 -25.39 22.87 24.50
N ALA A 263 -24.72 22.09 25.34
CA ALA A 263 -24.66 20.64 25.15
C ALA A 263 -26.08 20.04 25.23
N GLY A 264 -26.47 19.25 24.23
CA GLY A 264 -27.81 18.74 24.01
C GLY A 264 -28.69 19.59 23.06
N ASP A 265 -28.22 20.73 22.56
CA ASP A 265 -28.94 21.47 21.52
C ASP A 265 -28.79 20.81 20.13
N LYS A 266 -29.82 21.02 19.29
CA LYS A 266 -29.84 20.61 17.89
C LYS A 266 -29.31 21.73 16.99
N VAL A 267 -28.39 21.36 16.10
CA VAL A 267 -27.81 22.27 15.10
C VAL A 267 -27.91 21.67 13.69
N SER A 268 -27.95 22.55 12.69
CA SER A 268 -27.96 22.19 11.26
C SER A 268 -26.92 23.01 10.51
N THR A 269 -26.53 22.56 9.31
CA THR A 269 -25.55 23.25 8.43
C THR A 269 -25.84 24.76 8.34
N GLY A 270 -24.85 25.58 8.70
CA GLY A 270 -24.97 27.05 8.75
C GLY A 270 -25.47 27.65 10.06
N SER A 271 -25.83 26.86 11.08
CA SER A 271 -26.22 27.38 12.40
C SER A 271 -25.06 28.08 13.11
N SER A 272 -25.29 29.22 13.77
CA SER A 272 -24.24 29.93 14.54
C SER A 272 -23.87 29.19 15.83
N ILE A 273 -22.59 28.85 15.99
CA ILE A 273 -22.03 28.16 17.16
C ILE A 273 -21.58 29.19 18.21
N MET A 274 -20.66 30.07 17.82
CA MET A 274 -19.95 31.00 18.69
C MET A 274 -19.69 32.33 17.99
N THR A 275 -19.43 33.38 18.76
CA THR A 275 -18.88 34.64 18.25
C THR A 275 -17.47 34.85 18.80
N PHE A 276 -16.54 35.06 17.89
CA PHE A 276 -15.11 35.22 18.13
C PHE A 276 -14.69 36.67 17.95
N VAL A 277 -13.69 37.09 18.70
CA VAL A 277 -12.92 38.32 18.44
C VAL A 277 -11.64 37.95 17.69
N VAL A 278 -11.44 38.61 16.55
CA VAL A 278 -10.23 38.52 15.73
C VAL A 278 -9.64 39.92 15.60
N GLU A 279 -8.34 40.09 15.83
CA GLU A 279 -7.64 41.35 15.57
C GLU A 279 -7.17 41.41 14.11
N GLY A 280 -7.38 42.55 13.43
CA GLY A 280 -6.82 42.78 12.09
C GLY A 280 -7.76 42.56 10.90
N ALA A 281 -8.90 43.26 10.86
CA ALA A 281 -9.69 43.42 9.62
C ALA A 281 -10.21 44.85 9.48
N ALA A 282 -10.06 45.45 8.28
CA ALA A 282 -10.46 46.83 8.02
C ALA A 282 -11.96 46.95 7.64
N PRO A 283 -12.68 47.99 8.11
CA PRO A 283 -14.13 48.08 7.91
C PRO A 283 -14.53 48.70 6.56
N VAL A 284 -15.60 48.16 5.96
CA VAL A 284 -16.36 48.79 4.87
C VAL A 284 -17.81 49.00 5.34
N ALA A 285 -18.41 50.14 4.97
CA ALA A 285 -19.60 50.68 5.64
C ALA A 285 -20.95 50.07 5.18
N VAL A 286 -21.93 50.11 6.08
CA VAL A 286 -23.27 49.53 5.92
C VAL A 286 -24.27 50.53 5.30
N ALA A 287 -25.13 50.03 4.39
CA ALA A 287 -26.43 50.63 4.04
C ALA A 287 -27.48 49.51 3.88
N ALA A 288 -28.24 49.12 4.90
CA ALA A 288 -29.34 49.83 5.55
C ALA A 288 -30.67 49.84 4.73
N SER A 289 -31.53 48.84 4.98
CA SER A 289 -32.99 48.97 4.81
C SER A 289 -33.74 48.01 5.76
N ALA A 290 -34.91 48.44 6.24
CA ALA A 290 -35.83 47.73 7.15
C ALA A 290 -37.17 48.52 7.21
N PRO A 291 -38.26 48.02 7.85
CA PRO A 291 -38.56 46.67 8.35
C PRO A 291 -39.88 46.08 7.76
N ALA A 292 -40.16 44.78 7.99
CA ALA A 292 -41.45 44.15 7.63
C ALA A 292 -41.95 43.14 8.69
N GLN A 293 -42.67 43.70 9.66
CA GLN A 293 -43.48 43.11 10.74
C GLN A 293 -44.03 41.67 10.61
N ALA A 294 -43.64 40.85 11.60
CA ALA A 294 -44.26 39.65 12.19
C ALA A 294 -45.62 39.10 11.69
N ALA A 295 -45.67 37.76 11.56
CA ALA A 295 -46.88 36.94 11.74
C ALA A 295 -46.53 35.66 12.56
N ALA A 296 -47.40 35.28 13.50
CA ALA A 296 -47.27 34.09 14.36
C ALA A 296 -48.14 32.92 13.83
N PRO A 297 -47.91 31.66 14.26
CA PRO A 297 -48.10 30.52 13.37
C PRO A 297 -49.51 29.90 13.33
N ALA A 298 -49.83 29.29 12.19
CA ALA A 298 -50.94 28.35 12.03
C ALA A 298 -50.38 26.92 11.93
N ALA A 299 -50.90 25.99 12.73
CA ALA A 299 -50.37 24.63 12.84
C ALA A 299 -50.74 23.74 11.63
N ALA A 300 -49.75 22.98 11.13
CA ALA A 300 -49.95 21.87 10.20
C ALA A 300 -49.95 20.52 10.96
N PRO A 301 -50.64 19.48 10.46
CA PRO A 301 -50.85 18.23 11.20
C PRO A 301 -49.63 17.29 11.15
N ALA A 302 -49.46 16.50 12.21
CA ALA A 302 -48.40 15.48 12.29
C ALA A 302 -48.56 14.39 11.21
N PRO A 303 -47.45 13.90 10.61
CA PRO A 303 -47.48 12.80 9.66
C PRO A 303 -47.94 11.50 10.32
N LYS A 304 -48.77 10.75 9.61
CA LYS A 304 -49.33 9.48 10.06
C LYS A 304 -48.40 8.34 9.64
N ALA A 305 -47.95 7.53 10.59
CA ALA A 305 -47.09 6.38 10.30
C ALA A 305 -47.71 5.46 9.23
N GLU A 306 -46.99 5.24 8.13
CA GLU A 306 -47.37 4.27 7.11
C GLU A 306 -47.01 2.85 7.57
N ALA A 307 -47.88 1.90 7.25
CA ALA A 307 -47.69 0.50 7.63
C ALA A 307 -46.72 -0.18 6.66
N VAL A 308 -45.76 -0.93 7.20
CA VAL A 308 -44.79 -1.72 6.42
C VAL A 308 -45.53 -2.64 5.45
N ALA A 309 -45.31 -2.44 4.15
CA ALA A 309 -45.86 -3.31 3.12
C ALA A 309 -45.22 -4.72 3.22
N PRO A 310 -46.01 -5.80 3.22
CA PRO A 310 -45.45 -7.16 3.23
C PRO A 310 -44.69 -7.42 1.93
N ALA A 311 -43.54 -8.11 2.03
CA ALA A 311 -42.66 -8.38 0.90
C ALA A 311 -43.41 -9.01 -0.29
N ALA A 312 -43.23 -8.44 -1.47
CA ALA A 312 -43.83 -8.92 -2.69
C ALA A 312 -43.20 -10.26 -3.13
N GLY A 313 -43.87 -11.36 -2.82
CA GLY A 313 -43.52 -12.67 -3.38
C GLY A 313 -43.69 -12.70 -4.90
N ASP A 314 -42.95 -13.59 -5.56
CA ASP A 314 -42.77 -13.73 -7.02
C ASP A 314 -44.04 -14.20 -7.81
N PHE A 315 -45.23 -13.86 -7.31
CA PHE A 315 -46.51 -14.15 -7.93
C PHE A 315 -46.93 -13.00 -8.87
N GLN A 316 -46.28 -12.93 -10.04
CA GLN A 316 -46.90 -12.27 -11.19
C GLN A 316 -48.23 -12.97 -11.52
N GLU A 317 -49.35 -12.25 -11.47
CA GLU A 317 -50.62 -12.82 -11.93
C GLU A 317 -50.54 -13.12 -13.43
N ASN A 318 -51.17 -14.23 -13.85
CA ASN A 318 -50.94 -14.85 -15.15
C ASN A 318 -51.51 -14.00 -16.30
N GLY A 319 -50.70 -13.08 -16.85
CA GLY A 319 -51.04 -12.28 -18.02
C GLY A 319 -51.25 -13.12 -19.29
N ASP A 320 -50.56 -14.26 -19.40
CA ASP A 320 -50.75 -15.22 -20.48
C ASP A 320 -51.93 -16.18 -20.25
N TYR A 321 -52.60 -16.54 -21.35
CA TYR A 321 -53.76 -17.44 -21.37
C TYR A 321 -53.38 -18.92 -21.16
N ALA A 322 -52.82 -19.24 -20.00
CA ALA A 322 -52.52 -20.62 -19.59
C ALA A 322 -53.76 -21.53 -19.73
N HIS A 323 -53.66 -22.59 -20.54
CA HIS A 323 -54.77 -23.49 -20.85
C HIS A 323 -55.05 -24.45 -19.67
N ALA A 324 -55.64 -23.91 -18.61
CA ALA A 324 -55.95 -24.57 -17.34
C ALA A 324 -57.42 -24.39 -16.96
N SER A 325 -58.04 -25.38 -16.32
CA SER A 325 -59.42 -25.28 -15.85
C SER A 325 -59.55 -24.37 -14.62
N PRO A 326 -60.75 -23.84 -14.28
CA PRO A 326 -60.94 -23.00 -13.09
C PRO A 326 -60.51 -23.67 -11.77
N VAL A 327 -60.65 -25.00 -11.67
CA VAL A 327 -60.20 -25.78 -10.50
C VAL A 327 -58.68 -25.82 -10.40
N VAL A 328 -57.99 -26.04 -11.53
CA VAL A 328 -56.51 -26.02 -11.59
C VAL A 328 -55.98 -24.60 -11.34
N ARG A 329 -56.67 -23.57 -11.84
CA ARG A 329 -56.35 -22.15 -11.56
C ARG A 329 -56.49 -21.79 -10.09
N ARG A 330 -57.52 -22.30 -9.40
CA ARG A 330 -57.65 -22.13 -7.95
C ARG A 330 -56.53 -22.85 -7.19
N LEU A 331 -56.30 -24.13 -7.50
CA LEU A 331 -55.27 -24.94 -6.85
C LEU A 331 -53.85 -24.37 -7.02
N ALA A 332 -53.54 -23.81 -8.19
CA ALA A 332 -52.28 -23.13 -8.42
C ALA A 332 -52.13 -21.87 -7.55
N ARG A 333 -53.21 -21.08 -7.36
CA ARG A 333 -53.21 -19.94 -6.43
C ARG A 333 -53.07 -20.38 -4.97
N GLU A 334 -53.74 -21.48 -4.57
CA GLU A 334 -53.63 -22.09 -3.23
C GLU A 334 -52.20 -22.55 -2.90
N PHE A 335 -51.41 -22.95 -3.90
CA PHE A 335 -49.99 -23.33 -3.75
C PHE A 335 -48.98 -22.25 -4.19
N GLY A 336 -49.42 -21.03 -4.51
CA GLY A 336 -48.53 -19.96 -5.01
C GLY A 336 -47.87 -20.22 -6.38
N VAL A 337 -48.34 -21.21 -7.14
CA VAL A 337 -47.75 -21.66 -8.40
C VAL A 337 -48.18 -20.75 -9.57
N ASN A 338 -47.21 -20.17 -10.27
CA ASN A 338 -47.44 -19.47 -11.53
C ASN A 338 -47.63 -20.49 -12.68
N LEU A 339 -48.79 -20.45 -13.35
CA LEU A 339 -49.18 -21.45 -14.35
C LEU A 339 -48.38 -21.36 -15.65
N SER A 340 -47.79 -20.19 -15.96
CA SER A 340 -46.88 -20.06 -17.12
C SER A 340 -45.66 -20.98 -17.00
N LYS A 341 -45.23 -21.29 -15.77
CA LYS A 341 -44.08 -22.14 -15.45
C LYS A 341 -44.43 -23.64 -15.40
N VAL A 342 -45.71 -24.03 -15.54
CA VAL A 342 -46.19 -25.42 -15.44
C VAL A 342 -46.48 -26.03 -16.83
N LYS A 343 -45.74 -27.08 -17.20
CA LYS A 343 -45.92 -27.79 -18.48
C LYS A 343 -47.13 -28.73 -18.43
N GLY A 344 -48.24 -28.32 -19.04
CA GLY A 344 -49.48 -29.12 -19.09
C GLY A 344 -49.40 -30.38 -19.95
N THR A 345 -49.84 -31.52 -19.44
CA THR A 345 -49.79 -32.83 -20.13
C THR A 345 -51.11 -33.24 -20.80
N GLY A 346 -52.22 -32.56 -20.52
CA GLY A 346 -53.54 -32.86 -21.08
C GLY A 346 -53.73 -32.45 -22.55
N ARG A 347 -54.85 -32.88 -23.17
CA ARG A 347 -55.18 -32.60 -24.59
C ARG A 347 -55.06 -31.09 -24.92
N LYS A 348 -54.33 -30.77 -26.00
CA LYS A 348 -53.90 -29.40 -26.37
C LYS A 348 -53.08 -28.70 -25.26
N SER A 349 -52.05 -29.37 -24.73
CA SER A 349 -51.17 -28.87 -23.66
C SER A 349 -51.92 -28.32 -22.45
N ARG A 350 -53.03 -28.96 -22.07
CA ARG A 350 -53.87 -28.53 -20.94
C ARG A 350 -53.16 -28.84 -19.63
N ILE A 351 -53.07 -27.86 -18.74
CA ILE A 351 -52.57 -28.07 -17.38
C ILE A 351 -53.64 -28.83 -16.58
N LEU A 352 -53.28 -30.01 -16.10
CA LEU A 352 -54.06 -30.88 -15.24
C LEU A 352 -53.75 -30.62 -13.76
N LYS A 353 -54.45 -31.31 -12.84
CA LYS A 353 -54.20 -31.18 -11.39
C LYS A 353 -52.84 -31.79 -11.03
N GLU A 354 -52.55 -32.90 -11.67
CA GLU A 354 -51.37 -33.74 -11.52
C GLU A 354 -50.10 -33.00 -11.96
N ASP A 355 -50.20 -32.13 -12.98
CA ASP A 355 -49.10 -31.29 -13.46
C ASP A 355 -48.67 -30.25 -12.41
N VAL A 356 -49.64 -29.59 -11.76
CA VAL A 356 -49.38 -28.60 -10.69
C VAL A 356 -48.80 -29.30 -9.45
N GLN A 357 -49.37 -30.45 -9.05
CA GLN A 357 -48.85 -31.22 -7.92
C GLN A 357 -47.44 -31.77 -8.18
N SER A 358 -47.16 -32.19 -9.42
CA SER A 358 -45.81 -32.62 -9.82
C SER A 358 -44.83 -31.45 -9.82
N TYR A 359 -45.24 -30.27 -10.30
CA TYR A 359 -44.41 -29.05 -10.27
C TYR A 359 -44.04 -28.64 -8.84
N VAL A 360 -45.00 -28.64 -7.90
CA VAL A 360 -44.74 -28.35 -6.48
C VAL A 360 -43.79 -29.39 -5.87
N LYS A 361 -44.01 -30.68 -6.14
CA LYS A 361 -43.14 -31.76 -5.65
C LYS A 361 -41.72 -31.68 -6.19
N ASP A 362 -41.57 -31.32 -7.46
CA ASP A 362 -40.27 -31.09 -8.11
C ASP A 362 -39.60 -29.80 -7.61
N ALA A 363 -40.36 -28.77 -7.25
CA ALA A 363 -39.83 -27.54 -6.66
C ALA A 363 -39.31 -27.79 -5.23
N LEU A 364 -40.10 -28.45 -4.38
CA LEU A 364 -39.68 -28.93 -3.06
C LEU A 364 -38.41 -29.78 -3.17
N LYS A 365 -38.41 -30.79 -4.05
CA LYS A 365 -37.24 -31.64 -4.26
C LYS A 365 -36.00 -30.89 -4.76
N ARG A 366 -36.15 -29.79 -5.52
CA ARG A 366 -35.02 -28.92 -5.93
C ARG A 366 -34.51 -28.03 -4.79
N LEU A 367 -35.39 -27.63 -3.87
CA LEU A 367 -35.02 -26.89 -2.66
C LEU A 367 -34.32 -27.82 -1.65
N GLU A 368 -34.90 -28.99 -1.36
CA GLU A 368 -34.35 -30.05 -0.51
C GLU A 368 -32.99 -30.60 -0.99
N SER A 369 -32.70 -30.51 -2.29
CA SER A 369 -31.41 -30.92 -2.87
C SER A 369 -30.42 -29.77 -3.08
N GLY A 370 -30.71 -28.57 -2.56
CA GLY A 370 -29.84 -27.38 -2.65
C GLY A 370 -29.66 -26.82 -4.07
N ALA A 371 -30.31 -27.40 -5.08
CA ALA A 371 -30.10 -27.09 -6.50
C ALA A 371 -30.56 -25.68 -6.92
N ALA A 372 -31.27 -24.97 -6.04
CA ALA A 372 -31.63 -23.56 -6.21
C ALA A 372 -30.43 -22.60 -6.02
N ALA A 373 -29.44 -22.96 -5.20
CA ALA A 373 -28.23 -22.15 -4.98
C ALA A 373 -27.15 -22.38 -6.05
N SER A 374 -27.19 -23.51 -6.77
CA SER A 374 -26.22 -23.85 -7.81
C SER A 374 -26.54 -23.18 -9.15
N GLY A 375 -26.45 -21.85 -9.20
CA GLY A 375 -26.36 -21.09 -10.46
C GLY A 375 -25.24 -21.67 -11.34
N LYS A 376 -25.50 -21.89 -12.63
CA LYS A 376 -24.63 -22.73 -13.49
C LYS A 376 -23.48 -21.94 -14.12
N GLY A 377 -22.77 -21.19 -13.28
CA GLY A 377 -21.68 -20.27 -13.59
C GLY A 377 -21.57 -19.25 -12.45
N GLY A 378 -20.36 -18.73 -12.21
CA GLY A 378 -20.15 -17.63 -11.25
C GLY A 378 -20.58 -16.30 -11.83
N ASP A 379 -21.85 -16.18 -12.24
CA ASP A 379 -22.43 -14.97 -12.86
C ASP A 379 -22.90 -13.94 -11.82
N GLY A 380 -22.68 -14.20 -10.53
CA GLY A 380 -23.03 -13.31 -9.42
C GLY A 380 -24.52 -13.26 -9.08
N SER A 381 -25.38 -13.98 -9.83
CA SER A 381 -26.84 -13.94 -9.68
C SER A 381 -27.31 -14.39 -8.29
N ALA A 382 -26.64 -15.39 -7.69
CA ALA A 382 -26.91 -15.84 -6.32
C ALA A 382 -26.51 -14.83 -5.22
N LEU A 383 -25.78 -13.76 -5.58
CA LEU A 383 -25.40 -12.65 -4.70
C LEU A 383 -26.08 -11.32 -5.12
N GLY A 384 -27.05 -11.36 -6.04
CA GLY A 384 -27.74 -10.16 -6.54
C GLY A 384 -26.89 -9.25 -7.44
N LEU A 385 -25.71 -9.69 -7.87
CA LEU A 385 -24.82 -8.90 -8.72
C LEU A 385 -25.32 -8.86 -10.18
N LEU A 386 -24.94 -7.82 -10.91
CA LEU A 386 -25.28 -7.70 -12.33
C LEU A 386 -24.58 -8.81 -13.15
N PRO A 387 -25.28 -9.45 -14.11
CA PRO A 387 -24.68 -10.48 -14.96
C PRO A 387 -23.49 -9.94 -15.77
N TRP A 388 -22.43 -10.75 -15.87
CA TRP A 388 -21.18 -10.35 -16.53
C TRP A 388 -21.40 -9.87 -17.98
N PRO A 389 -20.78 -8.75 -18.42
CA PRO A 389 -21.01 -8.17 -19.74
C PRO A 389 -20.61 -9.13 -20.87
N LYS A 390 -21.53 -9.36 -21.80
CA LYS A 390 -21.33 -10.23 -22.97
C LYS A 390 -20.71 -9.45 -24.12
N VAL A 391 -19.41 -9.15 -23.97
CA VAL A 391 -18.60 -8.52 -25.02
C VAL A 391 -18.35 -9.51 -26.16
N ASP A 392 -18.53 -9.05 -27.39
CA ASP A 392 -18.15 -9.76 -28.60
C ASP A 392 -16.77 -9.29 -29.05
N PHE A 393 -15.75 -10.07 -28.69
CA PHE A 393 -14.35 -9.72 -28.92
C PHE A 393 -13.96 -9.68 -30.42
N SER A 394 -14.73 -10.32 -31.30
CA SER A 394 -14.46 -10.34 -32.75
C SER A 394 -14.56 -8.95 -33.41
N LYS A 395 -15.18 -7.99 -32.71
CA LYS A 395 -15.29 -6.58 -33.12
C LYS A 395 -14.00 -5.78 -32.94
N PHE A 396 -13.02 -6.32 -32.22
CA PHE A 396 -11.76 -5.65 -31.88
C PHE A 396 -10.52 -6.29 -32.52
N GLY A 397 -10.67 -7.42 -33.21
CA GLY A 397 -9.58 -8.12 -33.88
C GLY A 397 -9.89 -9.60 -34.14
N GLU A 398 -8.90 -10.35 -34.61
CA GLU A 398 -8.98 -11.80 -34.73
C GLU A 398 -8.97 -12.46 -33.34
N THR A 399 -9.76 -13.53 -33.14
CA THR A 399 -9.93 -14.18 -31.83
C THR A 399 -9.87 -15.70 -31.91
N GLU A 400 -9.06 -16.34 -31.07
CA GLU A 400 -9.00 -17.80 -30.93
C GLU A 400 -9.78 -18.28 -29.68
N VAL A 401 -10.59 -19.34 -29.82
CA VAL A 401 -11.42 -19.89 -28.71
C VAL A 401 -10.82 -21.17 -28.14
N GLN A 402 -9.91 -21.01 -27.17
CA GLN A 402 -9.27 -22.14 -26.48
C GLN A 402 -10.17 -22.76 -25.39
N LYS A 403 -10.26 -24.09 -25.37
CA LYS A 403 -11.10 -24.83 -24.41
C LYS A 403 -10.31 -25.14 -23.13
N LEU A 404 -10.71 -24.55 -22.01
CA LEU A 404 -10.14 -24.83 -20.68
C LEU A 404 -10.03 -26.33 -20.37
N SER A 405 -8.87 -26.74 -19.82
CA SER A 405 -8.56 -28.11 -19.42
C SER A 405 -9.51 -28.63 -18.33
N LYS A 406 -9.63 -29.96 -18.19
CA LYS A 406 -10.45 -30.57 -17.13
C LYS A 406 -9.97 -30.16 -15.73
N ILE A 407 -8.65 -30.03 -15.54
CA ILE A 407 -8.07 -29.54 -14.27
C ILE A 407 -8.46 -28.09 -14.04
N LYS A 408 -8.20 -27.17 -14.99
CA LYS A 408 -8.56 -25.75 -14.82
C LYS A 408 -10.06 -25.54 -14.52
N LYS A 409 -10.95 -26.34 -15.13
CA LYS A 409 -12.40 -26.31 -14.83
C LYS A 409 -12.76 -26.77 -13.41
N ILE A 410 -12.15 -27.85 -12.92
CA ILE A 410 -12.42 -28.38 -11.57
C ILE A 410 -11.78 -27.47 -10.51
N SER A 411 -10.51 -27.10 -10.70
CA SER A 411 -9.79 -26.23 -9.77
C SER A 411 -10.44 -24.84 -9.69
N GLY A 412 -10.87 -24.25 -10.81
CA GLY A 412 -11.58 -22.97 -10.81
C GLY A 412 -12.89 -23.00 -10.00
N ALA A 413 -13.69 -24.05 -10.14
CA ALA A 413 -14.92 -24.21 -9.36
C ALA A 413 -14.65 -24.41 -7.86
N ASN A 414 -13.63 -25.20 -7.51
CA ASN A 414 -13.21 -25.41 -6.12
C ASN A 414 -12.64 -24.13 -5.49
N LEU A 415 -11.76 -23.41 -6.18
CA LEU A 415 -11.15 -22.17 -5.70
C LEU A 415 -12.19 -21.05 -5.56
N HIS A 416 -13.13 -20.92 -6.50
CA HIS A 416 -14.23 -19.96 -6.37
C HIS A 416 -15.14 -20.26 -5.17
N ARG A 417 -15.50 -21.53 -4.94
CA ARG A 417 -16.22 -21.93 -3.73
C ARG A 417 -15.42 -21.56 -2.48
N ASN A 418 -14.13 -21.87 -2.42
CA ASN A 418 -13.29 -21.55 -1.26
C ASN A 418 -13.18 -20.03 -1.05
N TRP A 419 -13.07 -19.24 -2.12
CA TRP A 419 -13.02 -17.77 -2.05
C TRP A 419 -14.29 -17.15 -1.47
N VAL A 420 -15.47 -17.69 -1.82
CA VAL A 420 -16.77 -17.18 -1.35
C VAL A 420 -17.16 -17.72 0.02
N MET A 421 -16.75 -18.95 0.38
CA MET A 421 -17.22 -19.66 1.59
C MET A 421 -16.25 -19.59 2.78
N ILE A 422 -15.03 -19.06 2.61
CA ILE A 422 -14.04 -18.86 3.68
C ILE A 422 -13.77 -17.36 3.80
N PRO A 423 -13.92 -16.76 4.99
CA PRO A 423 -13.36 -15.44 5.29
C PRO A 423 -11.82 -15.54 5.36
N HIS A 424 -11.15 -15.35 4.21
CA HIS A 424 -9.68 -15.36 4.14
C HIS A 424 -9.13 -14.06 4.73
N VAL A 425 -8.19 -14.16 5.66
CA VAL A 425 -7.26 -13.08 6.01
C VAL A 425 -5.85 -13.53 5.65
N THR A 426 -5.03 -12.62 5.10
CA THR A 426 -3.61 -12.88 4.79
C THR A 426 -2.74 -12.03 5.70
N GLN A 427 -1.77 -12.67 6.36
CA GLN A 427 -0.71 -12.01 7.13
C GLN A 427 0.61 -12.12 6.36
N TRP A 428 1.35 -11.01 6.29
CA TRP A 428 2.68 -10.96 5.69
C TRP A 428 3.78 -10.83 6.75
N ASP A 429 4.95 -11.40 6.46
CA ASP A 429 6.17 -11.32 7.28
C ASP A 429 7.39 -11.61 6.38
N ASN A 430 8.61 -11.29 6.83
CA ASN A 430 9.86 -11.62 6.13
C ASN A 430 10.79 -12.41 7.07
N ALA A 431 11.23 -13.60 6.63
CA ALA A 431 12.18 -14.42 7.37
C ALA A 431 13.61 -14.25 6.85
N ASP A 432 14.57 -14.00 7.75
CA ASP A 432 15.99 -13.96 7.40
C ASP A 432 16.51 -15.39 7.20
N ILE A 433 16.64 -15.83 5.94
CA ILE A 433 17.14 -17.16 5.61
C ILE A 433 18.64 -17.17 5.30
N THR A 434 19.41 -16.15 5.72
CA THR A 434 20.85 -16.05 5.43
C THR A 434 21.63 -17.25 5.95
N GLU A 435 21.46 -17.63 7.23
CA GLU A 435 22.11 -18.81 7.82
C GLU A 435 21.59 -20.12 7.18
N LEU A 436 20.28 -20.20 6.93
CA LEU A 436 19.61 -21.36 6.32
C LEU A 436 20.13 -21.64 4.90
N GLU A 437 20.25 -20.63 4.06
CA GLU A 437 20.73 -20.77 2.68
C GLU A 437 22.24 -21.02 2.63
N ALA A 438 23.03 -20.46 3.56
CA ALA A 438 24.45 -20.78 3.70
C ALA A 438 24.65 -22.26 4.07
N PHE A 439 23.97 -22.74 5.12
CA PHE A 439 23.97 -24.15 5.52
C PHE A 439 23.48 -25.06 4.39
N ARG A 440 22.40 -24.69 3.70
CA ARG A 440 21.89 -25.46 2.55
C ARG A 440 22.94 -25.56 1.43
N LYS A 441 23.64 -24.48 1.10
CA LYS A 441 24.73 -24.49 0.10
C LYS A 441 25.86 -25.43 0.53
N GLU A 442 26.30 -25.36 1.79
CA GLU A 442 27.32 -26.24 2.36
C GLU A 442 26.92 -27.72 2.28
N GLN A 443 25.72 -28.08 2.77
CA GLN A 443 25.27 -29.48 2.77
C GLN A 443 25.13 -30.05 1.35
N ASN A 444 24.70 -29.23 0.37
CA ASN A 444 24.71 -29.65 -1.04
C ASN A 444 26.13 -29.84 -1.59
N ALA A 445 27.10 -29.02 -1.18
CA ALA A 445 28.52 -29.19 -1.55
C ALA A 445 29.17 -30.41 -0.87
N ILE A 446 28.62 -30.88 0.26
CA ILE A 446 29.00 -32.14 0.91
C ILE A 446 28.36 -33.34 0.19
N GLU A 447 27.07 -33.31 -0.11
CA GLU A 447 26.40 -34.40 -0.85
C GLU A 447 26.92 -34.58 -2.27
N ALA A 448 27.25 -33.48 -2.97
CA ALA A 448 27.88 -33.53 -4.29
C ALA A 448 29.23 -34.28 -4.29
N LYS A 449 29.96 -34.30 -3.16
CA LYS A 449 31.21 -35.07 -3.00
C LYS A 449 30.99 -36.55 -2.68
N LYS A 450 29.76 -36.95 -2.31
CA LYS A 450 29.38 -38.34 -2.02
C LYS A 450 28.74 -39.05 -3.21
N ASP A 451 28.48 -38.32 -4.30
CA ASP A 451 27.77 -38.77 -5.51
C ASP A 451 26.41 -39.46 -5.24
N THR A 452 25.71 -39.00 -4.18
CA THR A 452 24.39 -39.53 -3.79
C THR A 452 23.26 -39.08 -4.71
N GLY A 453 23.52 -38.15 -5.64
CA GLY A 453 22.52 -37.50 -6.49
C GLY A 453 21.47 -36.67 -5.73
N MET A 454 21.60 -36.52 -4.41
CA MET A 454 20.63 -35.80 -3.58
C MET A 454 20.88 -34.29 -3.63
N LYS A 455 19.81 -33.51 -3.78
CA LYS A 455 19.85 -32.04 -3.78
C LYS A 455 18.85 -31.49 -2.77
N ILE A 456 19.35 -30.89 -1.69
CA ILE A 456 18.52 -30.31 -0.63
C ILE A 456 18.04 -28.91 -1.08
N THR A 457 16.73 -28.70 -1.08
CA THR A 457 16.08 -27.44 -1.49
C THR A 457 15.58 -26.64 -0.27
N PRO A 458 15.44 -25.30 -0.35
CA PRO A 458 14.93 -24.50 0.77
C PRO A 458 13.55 -24.96 1.25
N LEU A 459 12.70 -25.42 0.33
CA LEU A 459 11.34 -25.90 0.61
C LEU A 459 11.29 -27.01 1.67
N VAL A 460 12.33 -27.86 1.77
CA VAL A 460 12.36 -28.94 2.77
C VAL A 460 12.54 -28.39 4.19
N PHE A 461 13.28 -27.29 4.37
CA PHE A 461 13.36 -26.59 5.65
C PHE A 461 12.03 -25.92 5.98
N ILE A 462 11.37 -25.29 5.00
CA ILE A 462 10.04 -24.70 5.18
C ILE A 462 9.01 -25.78 5.55
N MET A 463 9.06 -26.97 4.95
CA MET A 463 8.24 -28.11 5.33
C MET A 463 8.45 -28.55 6.79
N LYS A 464 9.71 -28.59 7.27
CA LYS A 464 10.00 -28.89 8.69
C LYS A 464 9.55 -27.76 9.63
N ALA A 465 9.76 -26.50 9.26
CA ALA A 465 9.38 -25.34 10.05
C ALA A 465 7.85 -25.23 10.18
N VAL A 466 7.12 -25.40 9.08
CA VAL A 466 5.65 -25.50 9.06
C VAL A 466 5.17 -26.70 9.86
N ALA A 467 5.81 -27.88 9.74
CA ALA A 467 5.42 -29.04 10.53
C ALA A 467 5.56 -28.80 12.04
N LYS A 468 6.63 -28.14 12.49
CA LYS A 468 6.81 -27.77 13.91
C LYS A 468 5.83 -26.67 14.35
N ALA A 469 5.52 -25.70 13.48
CA ALA A 469 4.49 -24.69 13.75
C ALA A 469 3.09 -25.33 13.91
N LEU A 470 2.75 -26.33 13.10
CA LEU A 470 1.49 -27.10 13.21
C LEU A 470 1.40 -27.98 14.47
N GLU A 471 2.54 -28.29 15.11
CA GLU A 471 2.58 -28.95 16.42
C GLU A 471 2.45 -27.94 17.58
N ALA A 472 3.03 -26.74 17.43
CA ALA A 472 2.94 -25.65 18.40
C ALA A 472 1.57 -24.94 18.40
N PHE A 473 0.89 -24.89 17.25
CA PHE A 473 -0.41 -24.24 17.04
C PHE A 473 -1.44 -25.23 16.46
N PRO A 474 -2.07 -26.08 17.29
CA PRO A 474 -2.94 -27.15 16.81
C PRO A 474 -4.19 -26.69 16.06
N ALA A 475 -4.63 -25.43 16.22
CA ALA A 475 -5.77 -24.87 15.48
C ALA A 475 -5.48 -24.79 13.98
N PHE A 476 -4.26 -24.43 13.57
CA PHE A 476 -3.82 -24.49 12.18
C PHE A 476 -3.76 -25.92 11.63
N ASN A 477 -3.60 -26.92 12.51
CA ASN A 477 -3.65 -28.34 12.16
C ASN A 477 -5.07 -28.93 12.30
N SER A 478 -6.08 -28.20 11.82
CA SER A 478 -7.49 -28.59 11.95
C SER A 478 -8.26 -28.56 10.63
N SER A 479 -9.56 -28.84 10.72
CA SER A 479 -10.59 -28.62 9.72
C SER A 479 -11.88 -28.26 10.45
N LEU A 480 -12.66 -27.32 9.93
CA LEU A 480 -14.03 -27.10 10.41
C LEU A 480 -14.90 -28.34 10.10
N SER A 481 -15.84 -28.68 10.99
CA SER A 481 -16.84 -29.74 10.76
C SER A 481 -17.88 -29.34 9.72
N ASP A 482 -18.60 -30.33 9.16
CA ASP A 482 -19.60 -30.13 8.10
C ASP A 482 -20.81 -29.25 8.53
N ASP A 483 -21.05 -29.14 9.83
CA ASP A 483 -22.06 -28.27 10.47
C ASP A 483 -21.55 -26.85 10.79
N GLY A 484 -20.23 -26.63 10.82
CA GLY A 484 -19.61 -25.37 11.23
C GLY A 484 -19.48 -25.15 12.74
N GLU A 485 -19.95 -26.08 13.59
CA GLU A 485 -20.02 -25.91 15.05
C GLU A 485 -18.79 -26.43 15.81
N SER A 486 -17.83 -27.07 15.13
CA SER A 486 -16.68 -27.75 15.77
C SER A 486 -15.42 -27.77 14.90
N ILE A 487 -14.27 -28.01 15.54
CA ILE A 487 -12.97 -28.15 14.86
C ILE A 487 -12.38 -29.56 15.04
N ILE A 488 -12.02 -30.17 13.92
CA ILE A 488 -11.42 -31.50 13.84
C ILE A 488 -9.90 -31.37 13.94
N LEU A 489 -9.37 -31.36 15.17
CA LEU A 489 -7.94 -31.29 15.45
C LEU A 489 -7.21 -32.56 14.98
N LYS A 490 -6.44 -32.45 13.89
CA LYS A 490 -5.69 -33.57 13.29
C LYS A 490 -4.51 -33.93 14.20
N LYS A 491 -4.25 -35.23 14.37
CA LYS A 491 -3.12 -35.77 15.19
C LYS A 491 -1.97 -36.32 14.34
N TYR A 492 -2.02 -36.05 13.04
CA TYR A 492 -0.96 -36.25 12.06
C TYR A 492 -0.59 -34.87 11.47
N VAL A 493 0.59 -34.76 10.85
CA VAL A 493 1.06 -33.51 10.25
C VAL A 493 1.41 -33.78 8.79
N ASN A 494 0.45 -33.52 7.90
CA ASN A 494 0.55 -33.77 6.48
C ASN A 494 0.54 -32.43 5.72
N VAL A 495 1.57 -32.14 4.93
CA VAL A 495 1.74 -30.85 4.26
C VAL A 495 1.47 -30.99 2.77
N GLY A 496 0.49 -30.26 2.25
CA GLY A 496 0.28 -30.09 0.81
C GLY A 496 1.37 -29.21 0.22
N ILE A 497 1.89 -29.55 -0.96
CA ILE A 497 2.80 -28.68 -1.73
C ILE A 497 2.12 -28.35 -3.05
N ALA A 498 1.84 -27.07 -3.31
CA ALA A 498 1.28 -26.65 -4.57
C ALA A 498 2.36 -26.69 -5.66
N VAL A 499 2.15 -27.52 -6.68
CA VAL A 499 3.08 -27.75 -7.80
C VAL A 499 2.40 -27.33 -9.09
N ASP A 500 2.99 -26.34 -9.78
CA ASP A 500 2.55 -26.01 -11.13
C ASP A 500 2.93 -27.12 -12.14
N THR A 501 2.04 -27.34 -13.11
CA THR A 501 2.26 -28.29 -14.20
C THR A 501 1.60 -27.77 -15.48
N PRO A 502 2.05 -28.20 -16.68
CA PRO A 502 1.46 -27.78 -17.95
C PRO A 502 -0.05 -28.02 -18.09
N ASN A 503 -0.64 -28.91 -17.29
CA ASN A 503 -2.08 -29.21 -17.30
C ASN A 503 -2.90 -28.32 -16.34
N GLY A 504 -2.22 -27.64 -15.40
CA GLY A 504 -2.78 -26.86 -14.29
C GLY A 504 -2.13 -27.21 -12.94
N LEU A 505 -2.43 -26.39 -11.92
CA LEU A 505 -1.97 -26.57 -10.55
C LEU A 505 -2.47 -27.89 -9.93
N VAL A 506 -1.59 -28.60 -9.24
CA VAL A 506 -1.92 -29.79 -8.42
C VAL A 506 -1.27 -29.69 -7.05
N VAL A 507 -1.91 -30.24 -6.01
CA VAL A 507 -1.39 -30.23 -4.64
C VAL A 507 -1.20 -31.68 -4.13
N PRO A 508 -0.04 -32.31 -4.38
CA PRO A 508 0.35 -33.52 -3.67
C PRO A 508 0.57 -33.26 -2.16
N VAL A 509 0.27 -34.26 -1.33
CA VAL A 509 0.31 -34.21 0.13
C VAL A 509 1.41 -35.13 0.68
N PHE A 510 2.37 -34.53 1.37
CA PHE A 510 3.46 -35.21 2.06
C PHE A 510 3.00 -35.62 3.45
N LYS A 511 3.20 -36.89 3.80
CA LYS A 511 2.61 -37.48 5.02
C LYS A 511 3.63 -37.55 6.16
N ASP A 512 3.19 -37.27 7.38
CA ASP A 512 3.98 -37.34 8.62
C ASP A 512 5.27 -36.49 8.59
N VAL A 513 5.18 -35.26 8.07
CA VAL A 513 6.34 -34.36 7.82
C VAL A 513 7.08 -33.99 9.12
N ASN A 514 6.39 -34.00 10.26
CA ASN A 514 7.00 -33.86 11.59
C ASN A 514 7.97 -35.00 11.91
N LYS A 515 7.64 -36.25 11.57
CA LYS A 515 8.44 -37.45 11.88
C LYS A 515 9.63 -37.65 10.93
N LYS A 516 9.55 -37.15 9.71
CA LYS A 516 10.53 -37.39 8.64
C LYS A 516 11.79 -36.52 8.73
N GLY A 517 12.91 -37.04 8.20
CA GLY A 517 14.18 -36.31 8.10
C GLY A 517 14.29 -35.42 6.85
N ILE A 518 15.23 -34.46 6.85
CA ILE A 518 15.50 -33.58 5.69
C ILE A 518 15.91 -34.38 4.44
N TYR A 519 16.71 -35.44 4.61
CA TYR A 519 17.14 -36.34 3.53
C TYR A 519 15.95 -37.09 2.91
N GLU A 520 15.11 -37.70 3.74
CA GLU A 520 13.90 -38.43 3.34
C GLU A 520 12.90 -37.53 2.61
N LEU A 521 12.62 -36.34 3.17
CA LEU A 521 11.74 -35.35 2.55
C LEU A 521 12.31 -34.82 1.22
N SER A 522 13.63 -34.71 1.09
CA SER A 522 14.28 -34.31 -0.18
C SER A 522 14.10 -35.36 -1.27
N GLU A 523 14.21 -36.65 -0.93
CA GLU A 523 13.95 -37.75 -1.86
C GLU A 523 12.46 -37.84 -2.24
N GLU A 524 11.57 -37.83 -1.25
CA GLU A 524 10.12 -37.85 -1.47
C GLU A 524 9.67 -36.67 -2.35
N LEU A 525 10.18 -35.47 -2.07
CA LEU A 525 9.90 -34.26 -2.86
C LEU A 525 10.38 -34.41 -4.30
N MET A 526 11.54 -35.03 -4.54
CA MET A 526 12.05 -35.29 -5.89
C MET A 526 11.15 -36.27 -6.66
N VAL A 527 10.73 -37.36 -6.02
CA VAL A 527 9.87 -38.39 -6.62
C VAL A 527 8.47 -37.85 -6.90
N VAL A 528 7.85 -37.19 -5.91
CA VAL A 528 6.50 -36.60 -6.02
C VAL A 528 6.48 -35.48 -7.06
N SER A 529 7.49 -34.60 -7.10
CA SER A 529 7.58 -33.53 -8.11
C SER A 529 7.77 -34.06 -9.54
N LYS A 530 8.35 -35.26 -9.71
CA LYS A 530 8.42 -35.97 -11.00
C LYS A 530 7.07 -36.60 -11.36
N LYS A 531 6.34 -37.19 -10.40
CA LYS A 531 4.96 -37.69 -10.60
C LYS A 531 3.99 -36.57 -10.99
N ALA A 532 4.04 -35.43 -10.30
CA ALA A 532 3.21 -34.25 -10.55
C ALA A 532 3.35 -33.75 -11.98
N ARG A 533 4.56 -33.38 -12.40
CA ARG A 533 4.84 -32.86 -13.75
C ARG A 533 4.58 -33.85 -14.87
N SER A 534 4.63 -35.16 -14.60
CA SER A 534 4.28 -36.21 -15.57
C SER A 534 2.80 -36.61 -15.56
N GLY A 535 1.95 -35.98 -14.73
CA GLY A 535 0.52 -36.26 -14.64
C GLY A 535 0.18 -37.61 -13.99
N LYS A 536 1.09 -38.18 -13.19
CA LYS A 536 1.02 -39.53 -12.60
C LYS A 536 0.70 -39.54 -11.10
N LEU A 537 0.15 -38.45 -10.56
CA LEU A 537 -0.40 -38.45 -9.19
C LEU A 537 -1.71 -39.23 -9.14
N THR A 538 -1.90 -39.99 -8.07
CA THR A 538 -3.16 -40.65 -7.72
C THR A 538 -3.97 -39.77 -6.77
N ALA A 539 -5.27 -40.07 -6.61
CA ALA A 539 -6.09 -39.39 -5.60
C ALA A 539 -5.53 -39.54 -4.17
N ALA A 540 -4.89 -40.68 -3.86
CA ALA A 540 -4.27 -40.95 -2.56
C ALA A 540 -2.97 -40.17 -2.31
N ASP A 541 -2.34 -39.62 -3.37
CA ASP A 541 -1.23 -38.67 -3.27
C ASP A 541 -1.72 -37.23 -3.03
N MET A 542 -3.02 -36.93 -3.15
CA MET A 542 -3.62 -35.58 -3.09
C MET A 542 -4.69 -35.44 -1.98
N GLN A 543 -4.63 -36.28 -0.94
CA GLN A 543 -5.65 -36.37 0.11
C GLN A 543 -5.04 -36.45 1.51
N GLY A 544 -5.82 -36.01 2.50
CA GLY A 544 -5.44 -36.04 3.92
C GLY A 544 -4.50 -34.91 4.34
N GLY A 545 -4.51 -33.78 3.63
CA GLY A 545 -3.72 -32.59 3.96
C GLY A 545 -4.19 -31.89 5.24
N CYS A 546 -3.23 -31.32 5.95
CA CYS A 546 -3.48 -30.47 7.11
C CYS A 546 -3.45 -28.98 6.73
N PHE A 547 -2.46 -28.62 5.90
CA PHE A 547 -2.04 -27.27 5.57
C PHE A 547 -1.24 -27.32 4.27
N THR A 548 -1.36 -26.32 3.41
CA THR A 548 -0.63 -26.26 2.12
C THR A 548 0.49 -25.22 2.14
N ILE A 549 1.59 -25.50 1.44
CA ILE A 549 2.61 -24.51 1.06
C ILE A 549 2.52 -24.30 -0.46
N SER A 550 2.36 -23.05 -0.87
CA SER A 550 2.47 -22.60 -2.26
C SER A 550 3.76 -21.80 -2.43
N SER A 551 4.67 -22.23 -3.29
CA SER A 551 5.95 -21.55 -3.50
C SER A 551 6.05 -21.04 -4.94
N LEU A 552 6.15 -19.71 -5.08
CA LEU A 552 6.37 -19.02 -6.35
C LEU A 552 7.85 -18.62 -6.55
N GLY A 553 8.72 -18.88 -5.58
CA GLY A 553 10.03 -18.23 -5.47
C GLY A 553 11.04 -18.43 -6.60
N GLY A 554 10.79 -19.37 -7.53
CA GLY A 554 11.56 -19.50 -8.77
C GLY A 554 11.03 -18.70 -9.96
N ILE A 555 9.86 -18.06 -9.82
CA ILE A 555 9.15 -17.30 -10.84
C ILE A 555 9.31 -15.79 -10.58
N GLY A 556 9.05 -15.35 -9.34
CA GLY A 556 9.13 -13.95 -8.95
C GLY A 556 8.05 -13.55 -7.93
N GLY A 557 7.83 -12.24 -7.82
CA GLY A 557 6.89 -11.63 -6.87
C GLY A 557 7.48 -11.42 -5.48
N THR A 558 7.07 -10.32 -4.84
CA THR A 558 7.40 -9.95 -3.45
C THR A 558 6.38 -10.53 -2.47
N ALA A 559 5.08 -10.42 -2.76
CA ALA A 559 4.00 -10.98 -1.95
C ALA A 559 2.83 -11.47 -2.84
N PHE A 560 2.02 -12.39 -2.32
CA PHE A 560 0.76 -12.81 -2.95
C PHE A 560 -0.22 -13.35 -1.91
N THR A 561 -1.51 -13.38 -2.25
CA THR A 561 -2.59 -13.89 -1.37
C THR A 561 -3.02 -15.30 -1.82
N PRO A 562 -2.42 -16.39 -1.31
CA PRO A 562 -2.88 -17.74 -1.62
C PRO A 562 -4.29 -18.00 -1.08
N ILE A 563 -5.13 -18.70 -1.85
CA ILE A 563 -6.50 -19.08 -1.43
C ILE A 563 -6.43 -20.39 -0.64
N VAL A 564 -6.98 -20.41 0.58
CA VAL A 564 -7.00 -21.61 1.44
C VAL A 564 -7.74 -22.77 0.75
N ASN A 565 -7.18 -23.98 0.85
CA ASN A 565 -7.73 -25.19 0.21
C ASN A 565 -8.60 -26.00 1.18
N ALA A 566 -9.89 -25.68 1.27
CA ALA A 566 -10.86 -26.44 2.07
C ALA A 566 -10.74 -27.97 1.84
N PRO A 567 -10.70 -28.80 2.90
CA PRO A 567 -11.02 -28.47 4.30
C PRO A 567 -9.83 -28.02 5.16
N GLU A 568 -8.67 -27.68 4.59
CA GLU A 568 -7.57 -27.04 5.34
C GLU A 568 -7.99 -25.64 5.79
N VAL A 569 -7.41 -25.16 6.91
CA VAL A 569 -7.73 -23.84 7.51
C VAL A 569 -6.64 -22.78 7.28
N GLY A 570 -5.52 -23.17 6.65
CA GLY A 570 -4.41 -22.26 6.35
C GLY A 570 -3.55 -22.71 5.17
N ILE A 571 -2.89 -21.75 4.54
CA ILE A 571 -1.95 -21.94 3.43
C ILE A 571 -0.82 -20.91 3.50
N LEU A 572 0.42 -21.37 3.34
CA LEU A 572 1.61 -20.50 3.30
C LEU A 572 2.02 -20.21 1.86
N GLY A 573 1.99 -18.94 1.48
CA GLY A 573 2.66 -18.41 0.30
C GLY A 573 4.14 -18.15 0.59
N VAL A 574 5.01 -18.54 -0.35
CA VAL A 574 6.46 -18.33 -0.30
C VAL A 574 6.92 -17.66 -1.60
N SER A 575 7.37 -16.42 -1.49
CA SER A 575 7.82 -15.57 -2.59
C SER A 575 9.27 -15.84 -3.03
N LYS A 576 9.80 -15.03 -3.95
CA LYS A 576 11.24 -15.02 -4.27
C LYS A 576 12.01 -14.42 -3.08
N SER A 577 13.13 -15.02 -2.69
CA SER A 577 14.03 -14.42 -1.71
C SER A 577 14.97 -13.39 -2.34
N GLU A 578 15.25 -12.33 -1.60
CA GLU A 578 16.02 -11.18 -2.07
C GLU A 578 16.90 -10.61 -0.94
N ILE A 579 18.03 -10.01 -1.29
CA ILE A 579 18.94 -9.42 -0.30
C ILE A 579 18.43 -8.02 0.02
N LYS A 580 18.24 -7.72 1.32
CA LYS A 580 17.83 -6.39 1.80
C LYS A 580 18.82 -5.86 2.84
N PRO A 581 19.08 -4.55 2.89
CA PRO A 581 19.71 -3.94 4.05
C PRO A 581 18.74 -4.03 5.22
N VAL A 582 19.15 -4.67 6.31
CA VAL A 582 18.37 -4.76 7.56
C VAL A 582 19.18 -4.13 8.69
N TRP A 583 18.58 -3.14 9.36
CA TRP A 583 19.18 -2.49 10.51
C TRP A 583 19.24 -3.45 11.71
N ASN A 584 20.45 -3.75 12.20
CA ASN A 584 20.64 -4.67 13.33
C ASN A 584 20.60 -3.96 14.71
N GLY A 585 20.28 -2.66 14.73
CA GLY A 585 20.37 -1.79 15.91
C GLY A 585 21.66 -0.96 15.99
N LYS A 586 22.61 -1.16 15.07
CA LYS A 586 23.90 -0.44 15.00
C LYS A 586 24.39 -0.14 13.59
N GLU A 587 24.10 -1.02 12.64
CA GLU A 587 24.54 -0.96 11.24
C GLU A 587 23.50 -1.65 10.34
N PHE A 588 23.48 -1.30 9.05
CA PHE A 588 22.74 -2.04 8.04
C PHE A 588 23.55 -3.26 7.61
N GLN A 589 22.96 -4.46 7.73
CA GLN A 589 23.57 -5.69 7.23
C GLN A 589 22.77 -6.23 6.03
N PRO A 590 23.43 -6.70 4.95
CA PRO A 590 22.75 -7.39 3.85
C PRO A 590 22.25 -8.76 4.32
N ARG A 591 20.93 -8.92 4.43
CA ARG A 591 20.28 -10.19 4.83
C ARG A 591 19.40 -10.72 3.71
N LEU A 592 19.47 -12.04 3.46
CA LEU A 592 18.63 -12.73 2.49
C LEU A 592 17.23 -12.93 3.08
N GLN A 593 16.33 -12.02 2.78
CA GLN A 593 14.95 -12.06 3.23
C GLN A 593 14.10 -12.96 2.34
N LEU A 594 13.27 -13.80 2.96
CA LEU A 594 12.26 -14.62 2.33
C LEU A 594 10.87 -14.08 2.72
N PRO A 595 10.15 -13.40 1.81
CA PRO A 595 8.80 -12.94 2.10
C PRO A 595 7.84 -14.13 2.19
N LEU A 596 7.01 -14.12 3.24
CA LEU A 596 6.00 -15.11 3.55
C LEU A 596 4.61 -14.48 3.51
N SER A 597 3.59 -15.27 3.15
CA SER A 597 2.21 -14.81 3.05
C SER A 597 1.26 -15.88 3.58
N LEU A 598 0.90 -15.81 4.86
CA LEU A 598 0.05 -16.80 5.53
C LEU A 598 -1.42 -16.41 5.37
N SER A 599 -2.16 -17.13 4.53
CA SER A 599 -3.62 -17.01 4.47
C SER A 599 -4.30 -18.03 5.37
N TYR A 600 -5.37 -17.64 6.06
CA TYR A 600 -6.12 -18.49 6.98
C TYR A 600 -7.62 -18.19 7.00
N ASP A 601 -8.40 -19.19 7.45
CA ASP A 601 -9.85 -19.08 7.68
C ASP A 601 -10.13 -18.40 9.02
N HIS A 602 -10.60 -17.14 8.96
CA HIS A 602 -10.83 -16.32 10.15
C HIS A 602 -12.06 -16.76 11.00
N ARG A 603 -12.68 -17.90 10.67
CA ARG A 603 -13.66 -18.59 11.55
C ARG A 603 -12.99 -19.54 12.54
N VAL A 604 -11.74 -19.94 12.28
CA VAL A 604 -10.97 -20.92 13.08
C VAL A 604 -9.75 -20.27 13.72
N ILE A 605 -9.08 -19.37 13.00
CA ILE A 605 -7.84 -18.71 13.41
C ILE A 605 -8.11 -17.21 13.58
N ASP A 606 -7.82 -16.64 14.75
CA ASP A 606 -7.86 -15.18 14.94
C ASP A 606 -6.56 -14.51 14.48
N GLY A 607 -6.62 -13.19 14.22
CA GLY A 607 -5.46 -12.43 13.75
C GLY A 607 -4.24 -12.45 14.68
N ALA A 608 -4.41 -12.63 15.99
CA ALA A 608 -3.31 -12.74 16.94
C ALA A 608 -2.69 -14.15 16.95
N GLU A 609 -3.48 -15.22 16.76
CA GLU A 609 -2.92 -16.56 16.49
C GLU A 609 -2.21 -16.60 15.13
N GLY A 610 -2.77 -15.97 14.10
CA GLY A 610 -2.13 -15.82 12.79
C GLY A 610 -0.77 -15.10 12.86
N ALA A 611 -0.70 -13.98 13.58
CA ALA A 611 0.55 -13.27 13.84
C ALA A 611 1.56 -14.14 14.63
N ARG A 612 1.12 -14.81 15.71
CA ARG A 612 1.98 -15.71 16.51
C ARG A 612 2.52 -16.87 15.68
N PHE A 613 1.70 -17.46 14.80
CA PHE A 613 2.12 -18.55 13.91
C PHE A 613 3.19 -18.10 12.93
N ILE A 614 2.99 -16.96 12.24
CA ILE A 614 3.98 -16.50 11.25
C ILE A 614 5.28 -16.06 11.92
N THR A 615 5.24 -15.36 13.06
CA THR A 615 6.45 -14.98 13.81
C THR A 615 7.20 -16.20 14.38
N PHE A 616 6.49 -17.26 14.79
CA PHE A 616 7.12 -18.53 15.18
C PHE A 616 7.76 -19.24 13.99
N LEU A 617 7.08 -19.28 12.84
CA LEU A 617 7.60 -19.86 11.60
C LEU A 617 8.85 -19.10 11.11
N ASN A 618 8.81 -17.77 11.12
CA ASN A 618 9.93 -16.88 10.85
C ASN A 618 11.11 -17.18 11.79
N SER A 619 10.86 -17.24 13.10
CA SER A 619 11.87 -17.61 14.10
C SER A 619 12.50 -18.98 13.85
N ALA A 620 11.72 -19.96 13.39
CA ALA A 620 12.18 -21.32 13.10
C ALA A 620 12.93 -21.45 11.75
N LEU A 621 12.69 -20.53 10.81
CA LEU A 621 13.45 -20.42 9.55
C LEU A 621 14.76 -19.65 9.74
N SER A 622 14.74 -18.60 10.56
CA SER A 622 15.90 -17.74 10.80
C SER A 622 16.98 -18.39 11.69
N ASP A 623 16.59 -19.31 12.58
CA ASP A 623 17.52 -20.10 13.37
C ASP A 623 17.28 -21.61 13.20
N ILE A 624 18.07 -22.24 12.33
CA ILE A 624 18.02 -23.68 12.00
C ILE A 624 18.11 -24.56 13.26
N ARG A 625 18.77 -24.11 14.33
CA ARG A 625 18.88 -24.87 15.59
C ARG A 625 17.51 -25.15 16.20
N ARG A 626 16.52 -24.26 15.98
CA ARG A 626 15.12 -24.41 16.42
C ARG A 626 14.33 -25.46 15.64
N LEU A 627 14.86 -25.99 14.53
CA LEU A 627 14.30 -27.13 13.79
C LEU A 627 14.82 -28.50 14.29
N VAL A 628 15.80 -28.50 15.20
CA VAL A 628 16.43 -29.70 15.78
C VAL A 628 16.10 -29.86 17.27
N LEU A 629 15.94 -28.72 17.97
CA LEU A 629 15.23 -28.61 19.25
C LEU A 629 13.70 -28.72 19.02
#